data_AF-A0A6G1C1I4-F1
#
_entry.id   AF-A0A6G1C1I4-F1
#
_cell.length_a   1.000
_cell.length_b   1.000
_cell.length_c   1.000
_cell.angle_alpha   90.00
_cell.angle_beta   90.00
_cell.angle_gamma   90.00
#
_symmetry.space_group_name_H-M   'P 1'
#
loop_
_entity.id
_entity.type
_entity.pdbx_description
1 polymer ?
#
loop_
_entity_poly.entity_id
_entity_poly.type
_entity_poly.pdbx_seq_one_letter_code
_entity_poly.pdbx_strand_id
1 'polypeptide(L)'
;MRRTGLPPRDLRALDPALSASYPSAITGRERAVVVNLERARAVITASEVLVPAPRDPGVVPLVRELRARLASMTPAASPAAAPSPSPSPPQGTAVGMDGSVSPASHRGGEGIGKDGEALGDDKALPFEFRALEVCLDFACKSLEHETSTLEKEAYPVLDELTSKVSTLNLERVRQIKSRLVAISGRVQKVRDELEHLLDDDMDMAALHLTEKLAYQSAVQPSRFDMEKEASELEDHRYFFLPTS
;
A
#
# COMPACT_ATOMS: atom_id res chain seq x y z
N MET A 1 9.77 -6.70 14.38
CA MET A 1 9.75 -7.60 13.21
C MET A 1 9.17 -9.00 13.49
N ARG A 2 9.22 -9.58 14.71
CA ARG A 2 8.57 -10.89 14.98
C ARG A 2 7.05 -10.92 14.70
N ARG A 3 6.39 -9.76 14.74
CA ARG A 3 4.94 -9.62 14.53
C ARG A 3 4.50 -9.76 13.06
N THR A 4 5.40 -9.63 12.08
CA THR A 4 5.05 -9.65 10.66
C THR A 4 5.08 -11.06 10.04
N GLY A 5 5.57 -12.07 10.78
CA GLY A 5 5.66 -13.45 10.28
C GLY A 5 6.64 -13.66 9.13
N LEU A 6 7.53 -12.69 8.87
CA LEU A 6 8.43 -12.76 7.71
C LEU A 6 9.55 -13.80 7.90
N PRO A 7 9.88 -14.58 6.86
CA PRO A 7 11.03 -15.46 6.90
C PRO A 7 12.33 -14.65 6.97
N PRO A 8 13.42 -15.18 7.58
CA PRO A 8 14.69 -14.47 7.70
C PRO A 8 15.29 -13.99 6.37
N ARG A 9 15.01 -14.69 5.27
CA ARG A 9 15.43 -14.31 3.92
C ARG A 9 14.90 -12.93 3.52
N ASP A 10 13.63 -12.65 3.81
CA ASP A 10 12.99 -11.40 3.41
C ASP A 10 13.53 -10.22 4.23
N LEU A 11 13.85 -10.46 5.50
CA LEU A 11 14.49 -9.45 6.34
C LEU A 11 15.89 -9.09 5.83
N ARG A 12 16.64 -10.07 5.32
CA ARG A 12 17.95 -9.84 4.71
C ARG A 12 17.86 -9.07 3.40
N ALA A 13 16.80 -9.29 2.61
CA ALA A 13 16.58 -8.53 1.37
C ALA A 13 16.44 -7.03 1.62
N LEU A 14 15.91 -6.66 2.79
CA LEU A 14 15.73 -5.28 3.21
C LEU A 14 16.96 -4.65 3.86
N ASP A 15 17.98 -5.44 4.21
CA ASP A 15 19.21 -4.93 4.82
C ASP A 15 19.99 -4.07 3.83
N PRO A 16 20.21 -2.76 4.11
CA PRO A 16 21.00 -1.89 3.25
C PRO A 16 22.41 -2.44 2.97
N ALA A 17 23.03 -3.13 3.94
CA ALA A 17 24.37 -3.69 3.77
C ALA A 17 24.42 -4.86 2.77
N LEU A 18 23.30 -5.53 2.54
CA LEU A 18 23.16 -6.65 1.61
C LEU A 18 22.44 -6.25 0.31
N SER A 19 22.21 -4.94 0.11
CA SER A 19 21.35 -4.40 -0.95
C SER A 19 21.75 -4.83 -2.36
N ALA A 20 23.04 -5.05 -2.61
CA ALA A 20 23.53 -5.44 -3.93
C ALA A 20 23.27 -6.93 -4.26
N SER A 21 22.96 -7.76 -3.27
CA SER A 21 22.81 -9.22 -3.44
C SER A 21 21.37 -9.66 -3.67
N TYR A 22 20.39 -8.80 -3.42
CA TYR A 22 18.98 -9.14 -3.52
C TYR A 22 18.33 -8.43 -4.70
N PRO A 23 17.67 -9.15 -5.62
CA PRO A 23 17.00 -8.56 -6.77
C PRO A 23 15.82 -7.69 -6.34
N SER A 24 15.42 -6.77 -7.22
CA SER A 24 14.18 -6.01 -7.05
C SER A 24 13.01 -7.00 -7.01
N ALA A 25 12.13 -6.89 -6.00
CA ALA A 25 11.02 -7.81 -5.79
C ALA A 25 9.86 -7.16 -5.00
N ILE A 26 8.62 -7.55 -5.31
CA ILE A 26 7.42 -7.30 -4.53
C ILE A 26 6.85 -8.66 -4.12
N THR A 27 6.89 -8.98 -2.83
CA THR A 27 6.47 -10.30 -2.37
C THR A 27 5.32 -10.21 -1.37
N GLY A 28 4.18 -10.78 -1.75
CA GLY A 28 3.08 -11.04 -0.84
C GLY A 28 3.41 -12.17 0.14
N ARG A 29 3.16 -11.94 1.43
CA ARG A 29 3.23 -12.94 2.50
C ARG A 29 1.87 -13.03 3.20
N GLU A 30 1.78 -13.91 4.20
CA GLU A 30 0.54 -14.14 4.93
C GLU A 30 0.00 -12.85 5.60
N ARG A 31 0.90 -12.03 6.15
CA ARG A 31 0.53 -10.83 6.94
C ARG A 31 1.27 -9.56 6.54
N ALA A 32 2.02 -9.60 5.44
CA ALA A 32 2.84 -8.49 5.01
C ALA A 32 3.12 -8.53 3.51
N VAL A 33 3.39 -7.37 2.92
CA VAL A 33 4.00 -7.21 1.60
C VAL A 33 5.43 -6.72 1.81
N VAL A 34 6.39 -7.42 1.24
CA VAL A 34 7.79 -7.04 1.27
C VAL A 34 8.10 -6.32 -0.03
N VAL A 35 8.50 -5.06 0.08
CA VAL A 35 8.91 -4.24 -1.07
C VAL A 35 10.41 -4.06 -1.02
N ASN A 36 11.10 -4.57 -2.03
CA ASN A 36 12.51 -4.29 -2.30
C ASN A 36 12.61 -3.80 -3.74
N LEU A 37 12.37 -2.51 -3.99
CA LEU A 37 12.43 -1.93 -5.32
C LEU A 37 13.41 -0.78 -5.31
N GLU A 38 14.59 -0.96 -5.91
CA GLU A 38 15.60 0.10 -5.97
C GLU A 38 15.96 0.65 -4.59
N ARG A 39 15.62 1.93 -4.33
CA ARG A 39 15.81 2.60 -3.04
C ARG A 39 14.57 2.49 -2.12
N ALA A 40 13.45 2.01 -2.65
CA ALA A 40 12.23 1.78 -1.88
C ALA A 40 12.29 0.41 -1.20
N ARG A 41 12.56 0.41 0.11
CA ARG A 41 12.60 -0.79 0.94
C ARG A 41 11.59 -0.66 2.06
N ALA A 42 10.65 -1.58 2.14
CA ALA A 42 9.61 -1.53 3.16
C ALA A 42 9.01 -2.92 3.46
N VAL A 43 8.52 -3.06 4.68
CA VAL A 43 7.53 -4.08 5.03
C VAL A 43 6.21 -3.37 5.25
N ILE A 44 5.23 -3.68 4.41
CA ILE A 44 3.87 -3.15 4.51
C ILE A 44 3.03 -4.21 5.20
N THR A 45 2.26 -3.83 6.21
CA THR A 45 1.23 -4.66 6.84
C THR A 45 -0.15 -4.06 6.53
N ALA A 46 -1.23 -4.66 7.04
CA ALA A 46 -2.58 -4.09 6.86
C ALA A 46 -2.80 -2.74 7.57
N SER A 47 -1.89 -2.29 8.45
CA SER A 47 -2.08 -1.06 9.24
C SER A 47 -0.83 -0.22 9.51
N GLU A 48 0.36 -0.75 9.27
CA GLU A 48 1.63 -0.05 9.46
C GLU A 48 2.66 -0.38 8.37
N VAL A 49 3.60 0.53 8.14
CA VAL A 49 4.74 0.36 7.23
C VAL A 49 6.05 0.47 8.02
N LEU A 50 6.94 -0.50 7.84
CA LEU A 50 8.27 -0.52 8.44
C LEU A 50 9.32 -0.24 7.36
N VAL A 51 10.06 0.85 7.50
CA VAL A 51 11.13 1.25 6.57
C VAL A 51 12.49 1.03 7.24
N PRO A 52 13.43 0.28 6.62
CA PRO A 52 14.79 0.14 7.11
C PRO A 52 15.54 1.47 7.09
N ALA A 53 16.43 1.69 8.07
CA ALA A 53 17.31 2.87 8.13
C ALA A 53 16.61 4.23 7.84
N PRO A 54 15.53 4.60 8.56
CA PRO A 54 14.73 5.78 8.24
C PRO A 54 15.45 7.14 8.42
N ARG A 55 16.69 7.12 8.92
CA ARG A 55 17.56 8.30 9.08
C ARG A 55 18.53 8.49 7.92
N ASP A 56 18.62 7.53 6.99
CA ASP A 56 19.44 7.66 5.78
C ASP A 56 18.87 8.81 4.90
N PRO A 57 19.67 9.81 4.52
CA PRO A 57 19.25 10.89 3.61
C PRO A 57 18.57 10.41 2.32
N GLY A 58 18.98 9.24 1.80
CA GLY A 58 18.36 8.64 0.62
C GLY A 58 16.93 8.16 0.86
N VAL A 59 16.57 7.80 2.10
CA VAL A 59 15.29 7.16 2.47
C VAL A 59 14.33 8.14 3.16
N VAL A 60 14.86 9.22 3.75
CA VAL A 60 14.05 10.28 4.39
C VAL A 60 12.89 10.80 3.52
N PRO A 61 13.05 11.03 2.19
CA PRO A 61 11.93 11.48 1.36
C PRO A 61 10.79 10.46 1.29
N LEU A 62 11.11 9.16 1.20
CA LEU A 62 10.11 8.08 1.23
C LEU A 62 9.33 8.09 2.55
N VAL A 63 10.03 8.20 3.69
CA VAL A 63 9.39 8.22 5.02
C VAL A 63 8.46 9.42 5.17
N ARG A 64 8.87 10.58 4.64
CA ARG A 64 8.03 11.80 4.65
C ARG A 64 6.75 11.59 3.84
N GLU A 65 6.88 11.02 2.64
CA GLU A 65 5.73 10.79 1.75
C GLU A 65 4.77 9.75 2.34
N LEU A 66 5.30 8.65 2.90
CA LEU A 66 4.49 7.64 3.60
C LEU A 66 3.69 8.27 4.74
N ARG A 67 4.31 9.11 5.56
CA ARG A 67 3.60 9.80 6.65
C ARG A 67 2.51 10.74 6.12
N ALA A 68 2.83 11.53 5.10
CA ALA A 68 1.90 12.50 4.53
C ALA A 68 0.68 11.82 3.89
N ARG A 69 0.92 10.80 3.05
CA ARG A 69 -0.15 10.13 2.31
C ARG A 69 -0.92 9.11 3.11
N LEU A 70 -0.33 8.49 4.14
CA LEU A 70 -1.05 7.49 4.95
C LEU A 70 -1.88 8.13 6.08
N ALA A 71 -1.48 9.30 6.59
CA ALA A 71 -2.22 10.02 7.64
C ALA A 71 -3.61 10.52 7.21
N SER A 72 -3.85 10.70 5.91
CA SER A 72 -5.09 11.26 5.35
C SER A 72 -6.35 10.38 5.53
N MET A 73 -6.21 9.17 6.09
CA MET A 73 -7.35 8.28 6.36
C MET A 73 -7.05 7.41 7.59
N THR A 74 -6.86 8.05 8.75
CA THR A 74 -6.97 7.32 10.01
C THR A 74 -8.47 7.19 10.27
N PRO A 75 -9.08 5.98 10.32
CA PRO A 75 -10.47 5.87 10.72
C PRO A 75 -10.59 6.43 12.13
N ALA A 76 -11.50 7.38 12.29
CA ALA A 76 -11.81 8.01 13.56
C ALA A 76 -12.15 6.94 14.60
N ALA A 77 -11.23 6.73 15.55
CA ALA A 77 -11.55 6.07 16.80
C ALA A 77 -12.37 7.04 17.65
N SER A 78 -13.72 6.91 17.64
CA SER A 78 -14.67 7.08 18.77
C SER A 78 -16.06 7.54 18.28
N PRO A 79 -17.15 6.83 18.61
CA PRO A 79 -18.43 7.46 18.91
C PRO A 79 -18.65 7.35 20.43
N ALA A 80 -18.09 8.32 21.17
CA ALA A 80 -18.59 8.65 22.49
C ALA A 80 -19.59 9.81 22.36
N ALA A 81 -20.62 9.77 23.21
CA ALA A 81 -21.71 10.73 23.36
C ALA A 81 -22.88 10.59 22.36
N ALA A 82 -23.85 9.78 22.78
CA ALA A 82 -25.25 9.91 22.40
C ALA A 82 -25.78 11.34 22.66
N PRO A 83 -26.67 11.85 21.81
CA PRO A 83 -27.71 12.77 22.25
C PRO A 83 -29.08 12.11 22.08
N SER A 84 -29.76 11.90 23.20
CA SER A 84 -31.19 11.59 23.26
C SER A 84 -32.02 12.78 22.74
N PRO A 85 -33.16 12.52 22.08
CA PRO A 85 -34.27 13.46 22.15
C PRO A 85 -35.56 12.75 22.60
N SER A 86 -36.11 13.22 23.70
CA SER A 86 -37.47 12.94 24.17
C SER A 86 -38.49 13.66 23.28
N PRO A 87 -39.65 13.07 22.95
CA PRO A 87 -40.78 13.83 22.41
C PRO A 87 -41.92 13.93 23.43
N SER A 88 -42.42 15.15 23.66
CA SER A 88 -43.75 15.43 24.22
C SER A 88 -44.63 16.04 23.11
N PRO A 89 -45.96 15.82 23.10
CA PRO A 89 -46.81 16.15 21.97
C PRO A 89 -47.44 17.55 22.08
N PRO A 90 -48.01 18.07 20.99
CA PRO A 90 -49.20 18.89 21.10
C PRO A 90 -50.37 18.40 20.23
N GLN A 91 -51.56 18.60 20.78
CA GLN A 91 -52.89 18.35 20.20
C GLN A 91 -53.26 19.41 19.15
N GLY A 92 -54.16 19.03 18.23
CA GLY A 92 -55.32 19.86 17.88
C GLY A 92 -55.45 20.35 16.43
N THR A 93 -56.36 19.68 15.70
CA THR A 93 -57.45 20.24 14.83
C THR A 93 -57.13 21.31 13.77
N ALA A 94 -57.70 21.38 12.56
CA ALA A 94 -58.60 20.55 11.76
C ALA A 94 -58.78 21.29 10.39
N VAL A 95 -59.35 20.57 9.41
CA VAL A 95 -60.11 21.06 8.22
C VAL A 95 -59.32 21.54 6.98
N GLY A 96 -59.64 20.96 5.82
CA GLY A 96 -59.38 21.59 4.51
C GLY A 96 -59.32 20.62 3.33
N MET A 97 -60.45 20.45 2.65
CA MET A 97 -60.70 19.60 1.46
C MET A 97 -59.95 20.09 0.20
N ASP A 98 -59.44 19.17 -0.62
CA ASP A 98 -59.84 18.90 -2.03
C ASP A 98 -58.70 18.31 -2.87
N GLY A 99 -59.02 17.26 -3.62
CA GLY A 99 -58.11 16.55 -4.50
C GLY A 99 -58.24 16.99 -5.95
N SER A 100 -57.19 16.77 -6.74
CA SER A 100 -57.34 16.47 -8.17
C SER A 100 -56.07 15.85 -8.72
N VAL A 101 -56.29 15.03 -9.74
CA VAL A 101 -55.44 13.99 -10.31
C VAL A 101 -55.04 14.37 -11.75
N SER A 102 -53.75 14.22 -12.07
CA SER A 102 -53.20 13.75 -13.39
C SER A 102 -53.41 14.63 -14.65
N PRO A 103 -52.84 14.28 -15.85
CA PRO A 103 -51.44 13.97 -16.16
C PRO A 103 -50.93 14.57 -17.53
N ALA A 104 -49.64 14.31 -17.84
CA ALA A 104 -49.02 14.08 -19.15
C ALA A 104 -48.79 15.23 -20.18
N SER A 105 -47.54 15.35 -20.66
CA SER A 105 -47.28 15.36 -22.11
C SER A 105 -45.84 14.97 -22.48
N HIS A 106 -45.74 14.30 -23.64
CA HIS A 106 -44.58 13.69 -24.28
C HIS A 106 -43.59 14.68 -24.93
N ARG A 107 -42.31 14.28 -24.96
CA ARG A 107 -41.34 14.33 -26.10
C ARG A 107 -39.97 13.90 -25.55
N GLY A 108 -39.26 12.89 -26.04
CA GLY A 108 -38.95 12.57 -27.43
C GLY A 108 -37.56 13.13 -27.75
N GLY A 109 -36.53 12.27 -27.82
CA GLY A 109 -35.18 12.67 -28.24
C GLY A 109 -34.12 11.61 -27.93
N GLU A 110 -33.85 10.73 -28.91
CA GLU A 110 -32.64 9.92 -29.01
C GLU A 110 -31.39 10.81 -29.14
N GLY A 111 -30.27 10.40 -28.55
CA GLY A 111 -28.98 10.99 -28.89
C GLY A 111 -27.84 10.74 -27.90
N ILE A 112 -26.95 9.83 -28.32
CA ILE A 112 -25.48 9.96 -28.23
C ILE A 112 -24.85 9.54 -26.90
N GLY A 113 -24.07 8.46 -27.01
CA GLY A 113 -23.33 7.83 -25.92
C GLY A 113 -22.40 8.77 -25.20
N LYS A 114 -22.41 8.62 -23.88
CA LYS A 114 -21.36 9.10 -22.99
C LYS A 114 -21.41 8.31 -21.68
N ASP A 115 -21.36 6.99 -21.79
CA ASP A 115 -21.12 6.12 -20.64
C ASP A 115 -19.61 6.02 -20.42
N GLY A 116 -18.99 7.19 -20.26
CA GLY A 116 -17.78 7.38 -19.47
C GLY A 116 -18.23 7.93 -18.13
N GLU A 117 -19.18 7.24 -17.49
CA GLU A 117 -19.49 7.45 -16.08
C GLU A 117 -18.18 7.22 -15.34
N ALA A 118 -17.60 8.32 -14.88
CA ALA A 118 -16.56 8.30 -13.90
C ALA A 118 -17.08 7.47 -12.72
N LEU A 119 -16.59 6.24 -12.61
CA LEU A 119 -16.67 5.43 -11.39
C LEU A 119 -15.74 6.07 -10.36
N GLY A 120 -16.07 7.30 -9.96
CA GLY A 120 -15.66 7.90 -8.70
C GLY A 120 -16.49 7.28 -7.59
N ASP A 121 -16.31 5.97 -7.38
CA ASP A 121 -16.48 5.44 -6.03
C ASP A 121 -15.20 5.85 -5.33
N ASP A 122 -15.28 6.91 -4.52
CA ASP A 122 -14.21 7.41 -3.66
C ASP A 122 -13.96 6.43 -2.50
N LYS A 123 -13.93 5.12 -2.81
CA LYS A 123 -13.43 4.09 -1.93
C LYS A 123 -11.93 4.28 -1.85
N ALA A 124 -11.50 4.92 -0.77
CA ALA A 124 -10.12 4.96 -0.41
C ALA A 124 -9.51 3.56 -0.53
N LEU A 125 -8.42 3.49 -1.29
CA LEU A 125 -7.63 2.27 -1.46
C LEU A 125 -7.29 1.68 -0.08
N PRO A 126 -7.33 0.34 0.09
CA PRO A 126 -6.84 -0.32 1.29
C PRO A 126 -5.43 0.14 1.65
N PHE A 127 -5.11 0.09 2.96
CA PHE A 127 -3.87 0.65 3.50
C PHE A 127 -2.62 0.14 2.77
N GLU A 128 -2.58 -1.17 2.48
CA GLU A 128 -1.48 -1.83 1.79
C GLU A 128 -1.21 -1.25 0.39
N PHE A 129 -2.26 -0.91 -0.35
CA PHE A 129 -2.13 -0.41 -1.72
C PHE A 129 -1.73 1.07 -1.74
N ARG A 130 -2.19 1.87 -0.77
CA ARG A 130 -1.70 3.24 -0.59
C ARG A 130 -0.22 3.27 -0.21
N ALA A 131 0.19 2.36 0.68
CA ALA A 131 1.60 2.23 1.06
C ALA A 131 2.45 1.77 -0.13
N LEU A 132 1.96 0.80 -0.91
CA LEU A 132 2.63 0.29 -2.09
C LEU A 132 2.76 1.37 -3.17
N GLU A 133 1.71 2.14 -3.43
CA GLU A 133 1.70 3.28 -4.35
C GLU A 133 2.82 4.27 -4.01
N VAL A 134 2.94 4.66 -2.73
CA VAL A 134 4.01 5.57 -2.29
C VAL A 134 5.40 4.97 -2.50
N CYS A 135 5.56 3.66 -2.27
CA CYS A 135 6.84 2.99 -2.50
C CYS A 135 7.20 2.97 -3.99
N LEU A 136 6.23 2.69 -4.86
CA LEU A 136 6.40 2.67 -6.32
C LEU A 136 6.72 4.07 -6.86
N ASP A 137 5.95 5.08 -6.46
CA ASP A 137 6.16 6.49 -6.82
C ASP A 137 7.58 6.95 -6.43
N PHE A 138 8.02 6.59 -5.22
CA PHE A 138 9.38 6.89 -4.76
C PHE A 138 10.48 6.17 -5.58
N ALA A 139 10.28 4.88 -5.90
CA ALA A 139 11.23 4.11 -6.71
C ALA A 139 11.37 4.72 -8.12
N CYS A 140 10.25 5.05 -8.77
CA CYS A 140 10.24 5.71 -10.08
C CYS A 140 10.95 7.07 -10.03
N LYS A 141 10.59 7.94 -9.08
CA LYS A 141 11.24 9.25 -8.90
C LYS A 141 12.74 9.15 -8.66
N SER A 142 13.20 8.11 -7.94
CA SER A 142 14.62 7.89 -7.74
C SER A 142 15.34 7.57 -9.06
N LEU A 143 14.78 6.67 -9.88
CA LEU A 143 15.36 6.31 -11.18
C LEU A 143 15.31 7.48 -12.17
N GLU A 144 14.23 8.24 -12.19
CA GLU A 144 14.09 9.46 -12.99
C GLU A 144 15.13 10.51 -12.60
N HIS A 145 15.35 10.72 -11.30
CA HIS A 145 16.36 11.66 -10.82
C HIS A 145 17.78 11.26 -11.26
N GLU A 146 18.12 9.97 -11.16
CA GLU A 146 19.40 9.46 -11.63
C GLU A 146 19.57 9.61 -13.15
N THR A 147 18.50 9.36 -13.91
CA THR A 147 18.48 9.53 -15.37
C THR A 147 18.67 11.00 -15.76
N SER A 148 17.93 11.92 -15.14
CA SER A 148 18.07 13.36 -15.38
C SER A 148 19.45 13.89 -15.02
N THR A 149 20.06 13.35 -13.96
CA THR A 149 21.43 13.70 -13.56
C THR A 149 22.43 13.21 -14.61
N LEU A 150 22.29 11.96 -15.06
CA LEU A 150 23.13 11.40 -16.11
C LEU A 150 23.02 12.18 -17.42
N GLU A 151 21.81 12.59 -17.82
CA GLU A 151 21.57 13.41 -19.01
C GLU A 151 22.34 14.74 -18.94
N LYS A 152 22.22 15.46 -17.83
CA LYS A 152 22.93 16.74 -17.61
C LYS A 152 24.45 16.60 -17.70
N GLU A 153 24.99 15.45 -17.27
CA GLU A 153 26.41 15.15 -17.37
C GLU A 153 26.82 14.63 -18.77
N ALA A 154 25.92 13.95 -19.48
CA ALA A 154 26.20 13.35 -20.78
C ALA A 154 26.35 14.39 -21.89
N TYR A 155 25.48 15.40 -21.94
CA TYR A 155 25.53 16.45 -22.98
C TYR A 155 26.90 17.14 -23.09
N PRO A 156 27.51 17.68 -22.01
CA PRO A 156 28.82 18.32 -22.14
C PRO A 156 29.94 17.34 -22.52
N VAL A 157 29.86 16.08 -22.08
CA VAL A 157 30.84 15.05 -22.45
C VAL A 157 30.75 14.69 -23.94
N LEU A 158 29.54 14.64 -24.50
CA LEU A 158 29.32 14.37 -25.92
C LEU A 158 29.74 15.57 -26.80
N ASP A 159 29.46 16.79 -26.37
CA ASP A 159 29.92 18.01 -27.06
C ASP A 159 31.45 18.10 -27.08
N GLU A 160 32.10 17.82 -25.94
CA GLU A 160 33.57 17.79 -25.84
C GLU A 160 34.19 16.70 -26.72
N LEU A 161 33.58 15.51 -26.79
CA LEU A 161 34.02 14.46 -27.70
C LEU A 161 33.89 14.88 -29.17
N THR A 162 32.77 15.52 -29.53
CA THR A 162 32.49 15.98 -30.89
C THR A 162 33.49 17.06 -31.32
N SER A 163 33.93 17.90 -30.39
CA SER A 163 35.00 18.89 -30.62
C SER A 163 36.39 18.24 -30.72
N LYS A 164 36.70 17.27 -29.84
CA LYS A 164 38.01 16.63 -29.77
C LYS A 164 37.90 15.15 -29.43
N VAL A 165 38.25 14.32 -30.41
CA VAL A 165 38.42 12.88 -30.18
C VAL A 165 39.76 12.65 -29.45
N SER A 166 39.68 12.18 -28.22
CA SER A 166 40.85 11.83 -27.39
C SER A 166 40.55 10.60 -26.53
N THR A 167 41.60 9.91 -26.07
CA THR A 167 41.46 8.75 -25.18
C THR A 167 40.72 9.10 -23.88
N LEU A 168 40.97 10.29 -23.33
CA LEU A 168 40.29 10.81 -22.14
C LEU A 168 38.78 10.99 -22.39
N ASN A 169 38.40 11.58 -23.53
CA ASN A 169 36.99 11.84 -23.85
C ASN A 169 36.23 10.56 -24.15
N LEU A 170 36.87 9.61 -24.85
CA LEU A 170 36.29 8.28 -25.06
C LEU A 170 36.08 7.53 -23.74
N GLU A 171 37.00 7.65 -22.78
CA GLU A 171 36.82 7.03 -21.46
C GLU A 171 35.69 7.71 -20.66
N ARG A 172 35.55 9.04 -20.70
CA ARG A 172 34.40 9.75 -20.11
C ARG A 172 33.08 9.28 -20.71
N VAL A 173 33.00 9.16 -22.04
CA VAL A 173 31.81 8.65 -22.74
C VAL A 173 31.51 7.21 -22.37
N ARG A 174 32.55 6.37 -22.24
CA ARG A 174 32.41 4.99 -21.77
C ARG A 174 31.84 4.94 -20.35
N GLN A 175 32.29 5.82 -19.45
CA GLN A 175 31.74 5.91 -18.09
C GLN A 175 30.27 6.33 -18.08
N ILE A 176 29.89 7.33 -18.89
CA ILE A 176 28.49 7.73 -19.08
C ILE A 176 27.67 6.54 -19.59
N LYS A 177 28.15 5.85 -20.63
CA LYS A 177 27.49 4.65 -21.17
C LYS A 177 27.35 3.54 -20.13
N SER A 178 28.38 3.27 -19.34
CA SER A 178 28.32 2.27 -18.27
C SER A 178 27.25 2.61 -17.24
N ARG A 179 27.14 3.88 -16.84
CA ARG A 179 26.08 4.35 -15.94
C ARG A 179 24.70 4.24 -16.58
N LEU A 180 24.57 4.62 -17.87
CA LEU A 180 23.31 4.47 -18.61
C LEU A 180 22.84 3.02 -18.61
N VAL A 181 23.72 2.09 -18.98
CA VAL A 181 23.41 0.65 -19.00
C VAL A 181 23.01 0.15 -17.61
N ALA A 182 23.68 0.61 -16.56
CA ALA A 182 23.31 0.26 -15.19
C ALA A 182 21.91 0.77 -14.79
N ILE A 183 21.58 2.03 -15.10
CA ILE A 183 20.25 2.61 -14.83
C ILE A 183 19.18 1.90 -15.67
N SER A 184 19.42 1.68 -16.97
CA SER A 184 18.49 0.96 -17.84
C SER A 184 18.23 -0.47 -17.34
N GLY A 185 19.27 -1.18 -16.89
CA GLY A 185 19.12 -2.52 -16.31
C GLY A 185 18.31 -2.53 -15.01
N ARG A 186 18.38 -1.45 -14.22
CA ARG A 186 17.58 -1.28 -12.99
C ARG A 186 16.10 -1.00 -13.30
N VAL A 187 15.83 -0.07 -14.21
CA VAL A 187 14.47 0.20 -14.73
C VAL A 187 13.84 -1.07 -15.30
N GLN A 188 14.62 -1.82 -16.09
CA GLN A 188 14.20 -3.07 -16.69
C GLN A 188 13.76 -4.10 -15.62
N LYS A 189 14.54 -4.27 -14.56
CA LYS A 189 14.17 -5.16 -13.44
C LYS A 189 12.89 -4.73 -12.74
N VAL A 190 12.68 -3.42 -12.52
CA VAL A 190 11.44 -2.92 -11.92
C VAL A 190 10.25 -3.22 -12.84
N ARG A 191 10.40 -3.00 -14.15
CA ARG A 191 9.36 -3.33 -15.13
C ARG A 191 9.04 -4.81 -15.13
N ASP A 192 10.07 -5.65 -15.21
CA ASP A 192 9.91 -7.10 -15.26
C ASP A 192 9.21 -7.59 -13.99
N GLU A 193 9.60 -7.10 -12.80
CA GLU A 193 8.94 -7.48 -11.55
C GLU A 193 7.45 -7.08 -11.52
N LEU A 194 7.11 -5.89 -12.02
CA LEU A 194 5.71 -5.44 -12.10
C LEU A 194 4.92 -6.28 -13.11
N GLU A 195 5.51 -6.64 -14.24
CA GLU A 195 4.89 -7.49 -15.26
C GLU A 195 4.62 -8.90 -14.69
N HIS A 196 5.63 -9.53 -14.07
CA HIS A 196 5.46 -10.84 -13.44
C HIS A 196 4.39 -10.82 -12.34
N LEU A 197 4.37 -9.77 -11.52
CA LEU A 197 3.36 -9.63 -10.47
C LEU A 197 1.96 -9.49 -11.07
N LEU A 198 1.79 -8.66 -12.11
CA LEU A 198 0.47 -8.42 -12.73
C LEU A 198 -0.03 -9.61 -13.55
N ASP A 199 0.86 -10.48 -14.04
CA ASP A 199 0.52 -11.67 -14.79
C ASP A 199 0.06 -12.85 -13.90
N ASP A 200 0.35 -12.83 -12.59
CA ASP A 200 -0.02 -13.89 -11.64
C ASP A 200 -1.07 -13.42 -10.62
N ASP A 201 -2.32 -13.87 -10.81
CA ASP A 201 -3.45 -13.59 -9.91
C ASP A 201 -3.19 -14.03 -8.47
N MET A 202 -2.40 -15.09 -8.24
CA MET A 202 -2.09 -15.57 -6.90
C MET A 202 -1.16 -14.61 -6.17
N ASP A 203 -0.15 -14.07 -6.87
CA ASP A 203 0.77 -13.09 -6.31
C ASP A 203 0.07 -11.74 -6.09
N MET A 204 -0.82 -11.33 -7.00
CA MET A 204 -1.68 -10.16 -6.79
C MET A 204 -2.61 -10.33 -5.59
N ALA A 205 -3.33 -11.45 -5.49
CA ALA A 205 -4.18 -11.76 -4.34
C ALA A 205 -3.38 -11.82 -3.04
N ALA A 206 -2.09 -12.21 -3.10
CA ALA A 206 -1.23 -12.24 -1.95
C ALA A 206 -0.97 -10.84 -1.34
N LEU A 207 -1.21 -9.75 -2.08
CA LEU A 207 -1.05 -8.39 -1.60
C LEU A 207 -2.24 -7.89 -0.76
N HIS A 208 -3.43 -8.49 -0.87
CA HIS A 208 -4.65 -8.06 -0.15
C HIS A 208 -4.59 -8.41 1.35
N LEU A 209 -3.90 -7.58 2.13
CA LEU A 209 -3.67 -7.81 3.56
C LEU A 209 -4.89 -7.46 4.42
N THR A 210 -5.65 -6.42 4.06
CA THR A 210 -6.83 -5.97 4.79
C THR A 210 -7.91 -7.05 4.76
N GLU A 211 -8.15 -7.65 3.59
CA GLU A 211 -9.09 -8.78 3.45
C GLU A 211 -8.62 -9.99 4.25
N LYS A 212 -7.34 -10.39 4.12
CA LYS A 212 -6.77 -11.50 4.91
C LYS A 212 -6.93 -11.29 6.42
N LEU A 213 -6.73 -10.08 6.91
CA LEU A 213 -6.90 -9.75 8.33
C LEU A 213 -8.37 -9.87 8.76
N ALA A 214 -9.32 -9.43 7.91
CA ALA A 214 -10.76 -9.56 8.16
C ALA A 214 -11.19 -11.03 8.21
N TYR A 215 -10.75 -11.86 7.25
CA TYR A 215 -11.02 -13.29 7.25
C TYR A 215 -10.46 -14.00 8.48
N GLN A 216 -9.21 -13.70 8.88
CA GLN A 216 -8.62 -14.28 10.09
C GLN A 216 -9.43 -13.92 11.35
N SER A 217 -9.91 -12.67 11.42
CA SER A 217 -10.73 -12.20 12.55
C SER A 217 -12.12 -12.85 12.58
N ALA A 218 -12.68 -13.22 11.42
CA ALA A 218 -13.98 -13.89 11.31
C ALA A 218 -13.91 -15.42 11.50
N VAL A 219 -12.76 -16.05 11.24
CA VAL A 219 -12.55 -17.50 11.38
C VAL A 219 -11.99 -17.89 12.75
N GLN A 220 -11.27 -17.00 13.44
CA GLN A 220 -10.79 -17.22 14.81
C GLN A 220 -11.80 -17.16 15.99
N PRO A 221 -13.07 -16.71 15.87
CA PRO A 221 -14.01 -16.73 16.99
C PRO A 221 -14.26 -18.15 17.52
N SER A 222 -14.22 -19.17 16.67
CA SER A 222 -14.61 -20.54 17.03
C SER A 222 -13.51 -21.40 17.66
N ARG A 223 -12.25 -20.94 17.71
CA ARG A 223 -11.14 -21.73 18.26
C ARG A 223 -10.82 -21.40 19.72
N PHE A 224 -11.13 -20.19 20.17
CA PHE A 224 -10.93 -19.77 21.57
C PHE A 224 -12.03 -20.26 22.53
N ASP A 225 -13.22 -20.60 22.04
CA ASP A 225 -14.30 -21.13 22.89
C ASP A 225 -14.05 -22.58 23.33
N MET A 226 -13.41 -23.42 22.51
CA MET A 226 -13.09 -24.81 22.90
C MET A 226 -11.93 -24.94 23.89
N GLU A 227 -10.94 -24.03 23.85
CA GLU A 227 -9.80 -24.07 24.80
C GLU A 227 -10.19 -23.50 26.18
N LYS A 228 -11.23 -22.65 26.22
CA LYS A 228 -11.77 -22.11 27.48
C LYS A 228 -12.63 -23.13 28.22
N GLU A 229 -13.48 -23.88 27.52
CA GLU A 229 -14.24 -24.99 28.13
C GLU A 229 -13.34 -26.15 28.60
N ALA A 230 -12.22 -26.42 27.91
CA ALA A 230 -11.27 -27.44 28.34
C ALA A 230 -10.48 -27.02 29.61
N SER A 231 -10.21 -25.72 29.80
CA SER A 231 -9.49 -25.21 30.97
C SER A 231 -10.37 -25.11 32.21
N GLU A 232 -11.68 -24.84 32.07
CA GLU A 232 -12.62 -24.77 33.21
C GLU A 232 -12.94 -26.16 33.80
N LEU A 233 -12.66 -27.25 33.09
CA LEU A 233 -12.84 -28.63 33.59
C LEU A 233 -11.62 -29.19 34.35
N GLU A 234 -10.42 -28.60 34.19
CA GLU A 234 -9.22 -29.01 34.93
C GLU A 234 -9.09 -28.31 36.29
N ASP A 235 -9.65 -27.10 36.45
CA ASP A 235 -9.57 -26.32 37.69
C ASP A 235 -10.48 -26.84 38.82
N HIS A 236 -11.42 -27.74 38.51
CA HIS A 236 -12.32 -28.36 39.50
C HIS A 236 -11.81 -29.66 40.13
N ARG A 237 -10.58 -30.10 39.82
CA ARG A 237 -10.03 -31.36 40.36
C ARG A 237 -9.00 -31.21 41.49
N TYR A 238 -8.77 -30.00 42.00
CA TYR A 238 -7.83 -29.76 43.11
C TYR A 238 -8.42 -28.88 44.23
N PHE A 239 -9.48 -29.35 44.90
CA PHE A 239 -9.80 -28.90 46.26
C PHE A 239 -10.29 -30.10 47.08
N PHE A 240 -9.37 -30.70 47.86
CA PHE A 240 -9.52 -31.40 49.16
C PHE A 240 -8.19 -32.17 49.37
N LEU A 241 -7.41 -31.95 50.43
CA LEU A 241 -7.67 -32.45 51.80
C LEU A 241 -6.90 -31.60 52.84
N PRO A 242 -7.47 -31.35 54.04
CA PRO A 242 -6.72 -30.84 55.18
C PRO A 242 -6.07 -32.01 55.93
N THR A 243 -4.78 -31.93 56.23
CA THR A 243 -4.12 -32.81 57.22
C THR A 243 -4.10 -32.11 58.57
N SER A 244 -4.72 -32.75 59.57
CA SER A 244 -4.59 -32.45 61.00
C SER A 244 -3.18 -32.66 61.52
#